data_AF-A0A7D5M542-F1
#
_entry.id   AF-A0A7D5M542-F1
#
_cell.length_a   1.000
_cell.length_b   1.000
_cell.length_c   1.000
_cell.angle_alpha   90.00
_cell.angle_beta   90.00
_cell.angle_gamma   90.00
#
_symmetry.space_group_name_H-M   'P 1'
#
loop_
_entity.id
_entity.type
_entity.pdbx_description
1 polymer ?
#
loop_
_entity_poly.entity_id
_entity_poly.type
_entity_poly.pdbx_seq_one_letter_code
_entity_poly.pdbx_strand_id
1 'polypeptide(L)'
;MGEAFVLINCEPGKEPLILEQLRKIENVSEIQGTYGIYDIVTRIESDNQSQLDNIISDQIRKLDYVNSTLTLIPTDEHESSLSDLIPDIMPDVIPEQKKPLGGPFSEEGEDDFDEDYDEDYDDSTKLNQFRKKG
;
A
#
# COMPACT_ATOMS: atom_id res chain seq x y z
N MET A 1 -3.02 -10.24 21.28
CA MET A 1 -3.61 -9.91 19.97
C MET A 1 -2.54 -10.23 18.96
N GLY A 2 -2.83 -11.12 18.02
CA GLY A 2 -1.91 -11.49 16.94
C GLY A 2 -2.29 -10.77 15.67
N GLU A 3 -1.27 -10.42 14.89
CA GLU A 3 -1.42 -9.90 13.54
C GLU A 3 -0.66 -10.77 12.55
N ALA A 4 -1.10 -10.77 11.29
CA ALA A 4 -0.35 -11.35 10.20
C ALA A 4 -0.62 -10.58 8.91
N PHE A 5 0.38 -10.55 8.03
CA PHE A 5 0.26 -10.05 6.67
C PHE A 5 0.19 -11.23 5.72
N VAL A 6 -0.78 -11.22 4.82
CA VAL A 6 -0.96 -12.25 3.81
C VAL A 6 -0.82 -11.62 2.44
N LEU A 7 0.17 -12.09 1.69
CA LEU A 7 0.40 -11.71 0.31
C LEU A 7 -0.21 -12.79 -0.57
N ILE A 8 -0.98 -12.40 -1.58
CA ILE A 8 -1.83 -13.29 -2.36
C ILE A 8 -1.50 -13.12 -3.85
N ASN A 9 -1.29 -14.25 -4.52
CA ASN A 9 -1.31 -14.33 -5.97
C ASN A 9 -2.65 -14.91 -6.41
N CYS A 10 -3.21 -14.35 -7.46
CA CYS A 10 -4.48 -14.76 -8.00
C CYS A 10 -4.43 -14.94 -9.52
N GLU A 11 -5.56 -15.38 -10.10
CA GLU A 11 -5.69 -15.43 -11.54
C GLU A 11 -5.78 -14.01 -12.14
N PRO A 12 -5.10 -13.75 -13.27
CA PRO A 12 -5.12 -12.43 -13.91
C PRO A 12 -6.54 -11.93 -14.19
N GLY A 13 -6.84 -10.70 -13.77
CA GLY A 13 -8.15 -10.07 -13.96
C GLY A 13 -9.22 -10.50 -12.94
N LYS A 14 -8.86 -11.30 -11.92
CA LYS A 14 -9.74 -11.71 -10.82
C LYS A 14 -9.45 -11.00 -9.51
N GLU A 15 -8.44 -10.14 -9.48
CA GLU A 15 -8.04 -9.32 -8.32
C GLU A 15 -9.25 -8.59 -7.71
N PRO A 16 -10.12 -7.90 -8.49
CA PRO A 16 -11.25 -7.16 -7.91
C PRO A 16 -12.25 -8.04 -7.16
N LEU A 17 -12.47 -9.29 -7.63
CA LEU A 17 -13.39 -10.23 -6.98
C LEU A 17 -12.86 -10.70 -5.63
N ILE A 18 -11.55 -10.99 -5.56
CA ILE A 18 -10.91 -11.40 -4.31
C ILE A 18 -10.90 -10.23 -3.33
N LEU A 19 -10.63 -9.00 -3.78
CA LEU A 19 -10.71 -7.81 -2.94
C LEU A 19 -12.11 -7.65 -2.31
N GLU A 20 -13.18 -7.84 -3.09
CA GLU A 20 -14.55 -7.81 -2.56
C GLU A 20 -14.84 -8.93 -1.55
N GLN A 21 -14.28 -10.12 -1.75
CA GLN A 21 -14.43 -11.25 -0.84
C GLN A 21 -13.67 -11.02 0.48
N LEU A 22 -12.42 -10.54 0.39
CA LEU A 22 -11.60 -10.21 1.55
C LEU A 22 -12.25 -9.13 2.42
N ARG A 23 -12.89 -8.12 1.82
CA ARG A 23 -13.62 -7.06 2.55
C ARG A 23 -14.79 -7.57 3.39
N LYS A 24 -15.29 -8.78 3.12
CA LYS A 24 -16.40 -9.39 3.87
C LYS A 24 -15.92 -10.20 5.07
N ILE A 25 -14.61 -10.43 5.19
CA ILE A 25 -14.01 -11.16 6.31
C ILE A 25 -13.80 -10.17 7.47
N GLU A 26 -14.45 -10.43 8.60
CA GLU A 26 -14.46 -9.53 9.77
C GLU A 26 -13.05 -9.21 10.31
N ASN A 27 -12.16 -10.20 10.31
CA ASN A 27 -10.81 -10.09 10.87
C ASN A 27 -9.78 -9.47 9.92
N VAL A 28 -10.19 -9.05 8.72
CA VAL A 28 -9.30 -8.37 7.77
C VAL A 28 -9.35 -6.87 8.06
N SER A 29 -8.25 -6.34 8.60
CA SER A 29 -8.16 -4.91 8.97
C SER A 29 -7.75 -4.02 7.79
N GLU A 30 -6.94 -4.55 6.86
CA GLU A 30 -6.49 -3.80 5.68
C GLU A 30 -6.37 -4.69 4.45
N ILE A 31 -6.67 -4.12 3.28
CA ILE A 31 -6.58 -4.79 1.98
C ILE A 31 -6.12 -3.78 0.93
N GLN A 32 -5.04 -4.12 0.22
CA GLN A 32 -4.55 -3.33 -0.90
C GLN A 32 -4.22 -4.24 -2.08
N GLY A 33 -4.64 -3.84 -3.28
CA GLY A 33 -4.10 -4.40 -4.52
C GLY A 33 -2.73 -3.78 -4.81
N THR A 34 -1.80 -4.58 -5.31
CA THR A 34 -0.40 -4.16 -5.53
C THR A 34 0.04 -4.39 -6.97
N TYR A 35 0.93 -3.54 -7.45
CA TYR A 35 1.69 -3.80 -8.67
C TYR A 35 3.04 -4.41 -8.28
N GLY A 36 3.19 -5.73 -8.47
CA GLY A 36 4.39 -6.43 -8.07
C GLY A 36 4.34 -7.93 -8.38
N ILE A 37 5.15 -8.70 -7.67
CA ILE A 37 5.14 -10.19 -7.76
C ILE A 37 3.94 -10.82 -7.07
N TYR A 38 3.26 -10.03 -6.22
CA TYR A 38 1.99 -10.35 -5.58
C TYR A 38 0.93 -9.36 -6.05
N ASP A 39 -0.32 -9.83 -6.11
CA ASP A 39 -1.44 -9.05 -6.62
C ASP A 39 -2.17 -8.32 -5.50
N ILE A 40 -2.20 -8.90 -4.29
CA ILE A 40 -2.92 -8.38 -3.13
C ILE A 40 -2.09 -8.56 -1.86
N VAL A 41 -2.10 -7.54 -1.00
CA VAL A 41 -1.60 -7.61 0.38
C VAL A 41 -2.75 -7.32 1.32
N THR A 42 -2.90 -8.15 2.34
CA THR A 42 -3.92 -7.97 3.38
C THR A 42 -3.35 -8.15 4.77
N ARG A 43 -3.81 -7.33 5.71
CA ARG A 43 -3.50 -7.45 7.14
C ARG A 43 -4.70 -8.07 7.85
N ILE A 44 -4.43 -9.09 8.65
CA ILE A 44 -5.41 -9.75 9.50
C ILE A 44 -5.06 -9.56 10.96
N GLU A 45 -6.07 -9.28 11.78
CA GLU A 45 -5.94 -9.07 13.22
C GLU A 45 -6.92 -9.98 13.95
N SER A 46 -6.45 -10.64 15.01
CA SER A 46 -7.28 -11.51 15.83
C SER A 46 -6.73 -11.63 17.25
N ASP A 47 -7.60 -11.97 18.20
CA ASP A 47 -7.20 -12.19 19.59
C ASP A 47 -6.38 -13.47 19.79
N ASN A 48 -6.44 -14.42 18.86
CA ASN A 48 -5.85 -15.75 19.01
C ASN A 48 -5.14 -16.20 17.72
N GLN A 49 -3.92 -16.74 17.86
CA GLN A 49 -3.16 -17.34 16.77
C GLN A 49 -3.95 -18.41 16.00
N SER A 50 -4.69 -19.28 16.70
CA SER A 50 -5.48 -20.32 16.04
C SER A 50 -6.59 -19.75 15.15
N GLN A 51 -7.12 -18.56 15.49
CA GLN A 51 -8.08 -17.89 14.60
C GLN A 51 -7.40 -17.34 13.35
N LEU A 52 -6.20 -16.76 13.46
CA LEU A 52 -5.42 -16.33 12.29
C LEU A 52 -5.18 -17.49 11.33
N ASP A 53 -4.71 -18.62 11.86
CA ASP A 53 -4.41 -19.82 11.05
C ASP A 53 -5.67 -20.33 10.33
N ASN A 54 -6.82 -20.29 11.01
CA ASN A 54 -8.12 -20.66 10.42
C ASN A 54 -8.58 -19.64 9.36
N ILE A 55 -8.43 -18.34 9.59
CA ILE A 55 -8.77 -17.31 8.59
C ILE A 55 -7.94 -17.52 7.33
N ILE A 56 -6.63 -17.74 7.47
CA ILE A 56 -5.74 -17.97 6.35
C ILE A 56 -6.12 -19.26 5.61
N SER A 57 -6.27 -20.36 6.34
CA SER A 57 -6.42 -21.70 5.73
C SER A 57 -7.83 -21.99 5.23
N ASP A 58 -8.86 -21.53 5.93
CA ASP A 58 -10.25 -21.84 5.63
C ASP A 58 -11.02 -20.72 4.95
N GLN A 59 -10.55 -19.47 5.04
CA GLN A 59 -11.19 -18.35 4.35
C GLN A 59 -10.34 -17.92 3.15
N ILE A 60 -9.13 -17.42 3.38
CA ILE A 60 -8.30 -16.81 2.33
C ILE A 60 -7.84 -17.83 1.28
N ARG A 61 -7.23 -18.94 1.69
CA ARG A 61 -6.72 -19.97 0.76
C ARG A 61 -7.80 -20.77 0.04
N LYS A 62 -9.06 -20.64 0.47
CA LYS A 62 -10.23 -21.28 -0.16
C LYS A 62 -11.02 -20.33 -1.05
N LEU A 63 -10.66 -19.05 -1.11
CA LEU A 63 -11.27 -18.13 -2.06
C LEU A 63 -10.99 -18.61 -3.48
N ASP A 64 -12.00 -18.51 -4.34
CA ASP A 64 -11.83 -18.79 -5.76
C ASP A 64 -10.76 -17.87 -6.36
N TYR A 65 -10.02 -18.40 -7.34
CA TYR A 65 -9.00 -17.67 -8.08
C TYR A 65 -7.73 -17.33 -7.28
N VAL A 66 -7.60 -17.76 -6.01
CA VAL A 66 -6.34 -17.68 -5.27
C VAL A 66 -5.41 -18.81 -5.72
N ASN A 67 -4.25 -18.45 -6.26
CA ASN A 67 -3.24 -19.39 -6.74
C ASN A 67 -2.26 -19.78 -5.62
N SER A 68 -1.81 -18.79 -4.85
CA SER A 68 -0.89 -19.01 -3.74
C SER A 68 -0.93 -17.87 -2.74
N THR A 69 -0.44 -18.15 -1.53
CA THR A 69 -0.35 -17.17 -0.45
C THR A 69 0.99 -17.27 0.26
N LEU A 70 1.59 -16.14 0.63
CA LEU A 70 2.68 -16.06 1.59
C LEU A 70 2.18 -15.36 2.86
N THR A 71 2.37 -15.98 4.01
CA THR A 71 2.01 -15.41 5.31
C THR A 71 3.26 -14.92 6.01
N LEU A 72 3.25 -13.66 6.43
CA LEU A 72 4.27 -13.05 7.27
C LEU A 72 3.65 -12.80 8.65
N ILE A 73 4.18 -13.48 9.65
CA ILE A 73 3.81 -13.23 11.05
C ILE A 73 4.83 -12.24 11.60
N PRO A 74 4.42 -11.02 11.96
CA PRO A 74 5.31 -10.05 12.59
C PRO A 74 5.94 -10.65 13.83
N THR A 75 7.24 -10.46 13.96
CA THR A 75 7.95 -10.69 15.20
C THR A 75 7.60 -9.56 16.16
N ASP A 76 7.44 -9.87 17.45
CA ASP A 76 7.31 -8.86 18.52
C ASP A 76 8.65 -8.11 18.68
N GLU A 77 9.09 -7.42 17.65
CA GLU A 77 10.22 -6.51 17.72
C GLU A 77 9.67 -5.21 18.29
N HIS A 78 9.76 -5.10 19.61
CA HIS A 78 9.73 -3.81 20.28
C HIS A 78 10.47 -2.79 19.41
N GLU A 79 9.92 -1.59 19.24
CA GLU A 79 10.61 -0.43 18.66
C GLU A 79 12.00 -0.19 19.28
N SER A 80 12.34 -0.85 20.41
CA SER A 80 13.67 -0.89 21.00
C SER A 80 14.77 -1.27 20.01
N SER A 81 14.57 -2.29 19.16
CA SER A 81 15.64 -2.76 18.26
C SER A 81 15.90 -1.80 17.10
N LEU A 82 14.89 -1.01 16.68
CA LEU A 82 15.04 0.00 15.63
C LEU A 82 15.59 1.32 16.22
N SER A 83 15.18 1.70 17.44
CA SER A 83 15.77 2.85 18.15
C SER A 83 17.24 2.63 18.52
N ASP A 84 17.64 1.38 18.79
CA ASP A 84 19.06 1.04 19.05
C ASP A 84 19.92 1.08 17.77
N LEU A 85 19.31 1.03 16.59
CA LEU A 85 19.99 1.05 15.28
C LEU A 85 20.06 2.45 14.65
N ILE A 86 19.37 3.46 15.20
CA ILE A 86 19.47 4.87 14.79
C ILE A 86 20.20 5.63 15.90
N PRO A 87 21.54 5.73 15.89
CA PRO A 87 22.21 6.71 16.74
C PRO A 87 21.73 8.12 16.36
N ASP A 88 21.47 8.95 17.36
CA ASP A 88 21.15 10.38 17.31
C ASP A 88 21.80 11.14 16.13
N ILE A 89 21.15 11.20 14.96
CA ILE A 89 21.45 12.22 13.93
C ILE A 89 20.37 13.29 13.98
N MET A 90 20.22 13.91 15.15
CA MET A 90 19.80 15.31 15.25
C MET A 90 20.52 15.92 16.46
N PRO A 91 21.67 16.61 16.28
CA PRO A 91 22.07 17.61 17.25
C PRO A 91 21.03 18.73 17.21
N ASP A 92 20.15 18.74 18.20
CA ASP A 92 19.13 19.75 18.38
C ASP A 92 19.76 21.04 18.94
N VAL A 93 20.58 21.74 18.13
CA VAL A 93 21.01 23.12 18.42
C VAL A 93 21.27 23.88 17.11
N ILE A 94 20.25 24.51 16.53
CA ILE A 94 20.47 25.77 15.81
C ILE A 94 20.49 26.85 16.90
N PRO A 95 21.63 27.48 17.23
CA PRO A 95 21.61 28.58 18.20
C PRO A 95 20.73 29.69 17.64
N GLU A 96 19.78 30.18 18.45
CA GLU A 96 18.95 31.37 18.16
C GLU A 96 19.84 32.61 17.94
N GLN A 97 20.44 32.73 16.77
CA GLN A 97 21.01 34.00 16.31
C GLN A 97 19.90 34.78 15.64
N LYS A 98 19.19 35.53 16.50
CA LYS A 98 18.37 36.72 16.24
C LYS A 98 17.86 36.81 14.81
N LYS A 99 16.58 36.48 14.62
CA LYS A 99 15.76 37.04 13.55
C LYS A 99 16.01 38.57 13.53
N PRO A 100 16.63 39.16 12.49
CA PRO A 100 16.66 40.62 12.39
C PRO A 100 15.22 41.07 12.21
N LEU A 101 14.73 41.87 13.13
CA LEU A 101 13.48 42.58 12.98
C LEU A 101 13.66 43.61 11.85
N GLY A 102 12.93 43.42 10.73
CA GLY A 102 12.59 44.50 9.80
C GLY A 102 13.16 44.40 8.38
N GLY A 103 12.27 44.38 7.40
CA GLY A 103 12.52 44.66 5.98
C GLY A 103 11.34 44.20 5.12
N PRO A 104 10.75 45.05 4.26
CA PRO A 104 9.47 44.76 3.62
C PRO A 104 9.62 43.64 2.60
N PHE A 105 8.55 42.86 2.45
CA PHE A 105 8.33 42.01 1.29
C PHE A 105 8.49 42.82 0.00
N SER A 106 9.45 42.42 -0.82
CA SER A 106 9.41 42.58 -2.27
C SER A 106 10.00 41.31 -2.87
N GLU A 107 9.16 40.30 -3.07
CA GLU A 107 9.46 39.20 -3.99
C GLU A 107 9.03 39.68 -5.39
N GLU A 108 9.98 40.26 -6.11
CA GLU A 108 10.04 40.14 -7.58
C GLU A 108 10.93 38.94 -7.87
N GLY A 109 10.43 37.99 -8.65
CA GLY A 109 11.17 36.78 -9.04
C GLY A 109 10.21 35.73 -9.56
N GLU A 110 9.74 35.91 -10.80
CA GLU A 110 9.08 34.90 -11.61
C GLU A 110 10.07 33.74 -11.82
N ASP A 111 9.73 32.54 -11.35
CA ASP A 111 10.35 31.30 -11.83
C ASP A 111 9.30 30.57 -12.69
N ASP A 112 9.49 30.70 -14.00
CA ASP A 112 8.79 29.96 -15.05
C ASP A 112 8.92 28.46 -14.81
N PHE A 113 7.83 27.80 -14.43
CA PHE A 113 7.72 26.35 -14.52
C PHE A 113 7.23 26.02 -15.93
N ASP A 114 8.13 25.56 -16.79
CA ASP A 114 7.76 24.96 -18.08
C ASP A 114 6.91 23.71 -17.82
N GLU A 115 5.60 23.80 -18.09
CA GLU A 115 4.67 22.68 -18.20
C GLU A 115 4.90 21.95 -19.52
N ASP A 116 5.76 20.92 -19.52
CA ASP A 116 5.73 19.86 -20.53
C ASP A 116 5.36 18.54 -19.86
N TYR A 117 4.08 18.42 -19.48
CA TYR A 117 3.43 17.12 -19.27
C TYR A 117 3.07 16.55 -20.65
N ASP A 118 3.87 15.60 -21.15
CA ASP A 118 3.52 14.79 -22.32
C ASP A 118 2.25 13.97 -22.02
N GLU A 119 1.10 14.44 -22.53
CA GLU A 119 -0.15 13.70 -22.67
C GLU A 119 -0.03 12.70 -23.84
N ASP A 120 0.46 11.49 -23.57
CA ASP A 120 0.29 10.35 -24.48
C ASP A 120 -0.21 9.11 -23.72
N TYR A 121 -1.42 9.21 -23.16
CA TYR A 121 -2.22 8.06 -22.76
C TYR A 121 -3.12 7.66 -23.95
N ASP A 122 -2.59 6.81 -24.83
CA ASP A 122 -3.30 6.25 -25.99
C ASP A 122 -4.40 5.27 -25.54
N ASP A 123 -5.61 5.79 -25.31
CA ASP A 123 -6.86 5.03 -25.12
C ASP A 123 -7.40 4.53 -26.47
N SER A 124 -6.67 3.63 -27.11
CA SER A 124 -7.14 2.91 -28.31
C SER A 124 -7.38 1.42 -28.04
N THR A 125 -8.16 1.10 -27.00
CA THR A 125 -8.87 -0.19 -26.96
C THR A 125 -10.29 -0.07 -26.42
N LYS A 126 -11.24 0.28 -27.30
CA LYS A 126 -12.51 -0.46 -27.54
C LYS A 126 -13.55 0.42 -28.24
N LEU A 127 -13.50 0.51 -29.57
CA LEU A 127 -14.71 0.86 -30.33
C LEU A 127 -14.69 0.35 -31.78
N ASN A 128 -14.41 -0.95 -31.99
CA ASN A 128 -14.59 -1.52 -33.34
C ASN A 128 -14.78 -3.04 -33.45
N GLN A 129 -15.56 -3.69 -32.56
CA GLN A 129 -16.00 -5.08 -32.79
C GLN A 129 -17.50 -5.37 -32.61
N PHE A 130 -18.35 -4.34 -32.53
CA PHE A 130 -19.80 -4.53 -32.65
C PHE A 130 -20.35 -3.96 -33.97
N ARG A 131 -19.84 -4.46 -35.10
CA ARG A 131 -20.54 -4.36 -36.39
C ARG A 131 -20.00 -5.37 -37.40
N LYS A 132 -20.53 -6.60 -37.32
CA LYS A 132 -20.89 -7.44 -38.49
C LYS A 132 -21.60 -8.71 -38.00
N LYS A 133 -22.91 -8.58 -37.76
CA LYS A 133 -23.85 -9.62 -38.22
C LYS A 133 -23.99 -9.39 -39.72
N GLY A 134 -23.51 -10.34 -40.50
CA GLY A 134 -23.84 -10.57 -41.90
C GLY A 134 -24.13 -12.05 -42.01
#